data_AF-A0A553HKU1-F1
#
_entry.id   AF-A0A553HKU1-F1
#
_cell.length_a   1.000
_cell.length_b   1.000
_cell.length_c   1.000
_cell.angle_alpha   90.00
_cell.angle_beta   90.00
_cell.angle_gamma   90.00
#
_symmetry.space_group_name_H-M   'P 1'
#
loop_
_entity.id
_entity.type
_entity.pdbx_description
1 polymer ?
#
loop_
_entity_poly.entity_id
_entity_poly.type
_entity_poly.pdbx_seq_one_letter_code
_entity_poly.pdbx_strand_id
1 'polypeptide(L)'
;MCELHRQKCIGCKLVYTTHAKLPGCESDDPNAICQRSLCVYVGNPKKPTWVECTACRDDRERREAEEEEEQNRWWEERRVRRLEEERQERQRQNNEESRGETSAKRE
;
A
#
# COMPACT_ATOMS: atom_id res chain seq x y z
N MET A 1 0.03 -26.21 -21.18
CA MET A 1 -0.39 -25.25 -22.23
C MET A 1 -0.49 -23.86 -21.61
N CYS A 2 -0.13 -22.82 -22.34
CA CYS A 2 -0.06 -21.45 -21.85
C CYS A 2 -0.97 -20.54 -22.69
N GLU A 3 -1.66 -19.61 -22.04
CA GLU A 3 -2.42 -18.55 -22.68
C GLU A 3 -1.54 -17.31 -22.86
N LEU A 4 -1.64 -16.68 -24.02
CA LEU A 4 -0.98 -15.43 -24.35
C LEU A 4 -2.01 -14.31 -24.37
N HIS A 5 -1.83 -13.34 -23.48
CA HIS A 5 -2.70 -12.20 -23.33
C HIS A 5 -1.98 -10.95 -23.83
N ARG A 6 -2.43 -10.40 -24.96
CA ARG A 6 -1.85 -9.18 -25.51
C ARG A 6 -2.46 -7.96 -24.82
N GLN A 7 -1.61 -7.17 -24.17
CA GLN A 7 -2.02 -6.11 -23.26
C GLN A 7 -1.37 -4.78 -23.63
N LYS A 8 -2.02 -3.67 -23.26
CA LYS A 8 -1.50 -2.32 -23.40
C LYS A 8 -1.66 -1.56 -22.09
N CYS A 9 -0.56 -1.01 -21.58
CA CYS A 9 -0.56 -0.25 -20.34
C CYS A 9 -1.45 0.99 -20.45
N ILE A 10 -2.34 1.21 -19.49
CA ILE A 10 -3.15 2.43 -19.42
C ILE A 10 -2.30 3.67 -19.09
N GLY A 11 -1.25 3.53 -18.27
CA GLY A 11 -0.34 4.61 -17.88
C GLY A 11 0.67 4.92 -18.98
N CYS A 12 1.69 4.08 -19.13
CA CYS A 12 2.82 4.32 -20.04
C CYS A 12 2.58 3.91 -21.51
N LYS A 13 1.40 3.36 -21.85
CA LYS A 13 1.02 2.92 -23.21
C LYS A 13 1.88 1.77 -23.80
N LEU A 14 2.76 1.17 -23.01
CA LEU A 14 3.57 0.00 -23.37
C LEU A 14 2.67 -1.17 -23.80
N VAL A 15 2.98 -1.80 -24.93
CA VAL A 15 2.32 -3.03 -25.39
C VAL A 15 3.18 -4.22 -25.00
N TYR A 16 2.60 -5.20 -24.33
CA TYR A 16 3.30 -6.39 -23.85
C TYR A 16 2.40 -7.62 -23.94
N THR A 17 3.00 -8.81 -23.79
CA THR A 17 2.27 -10.09 -23.80
C THR A 17 2.56 -10.82 -22.51
N THR A 18 1.51 -11.14 -21.75
CA THR A 18 1.62 -11.94 -20.54
C THR A 18 1.29 -13.40 -20.84
N HIS A 19 1.97 -14.29 -20.12
CA HIS A 19 1.76 -15.73 -20.20
C HIS A 19 0.98 -16.16 -18.96
N ALA A 20 -0.19 -16.75 -19.15
CA ALA A 20 -0.95 -17.38 -18.07
C ALA A 20 -0.93 -18.89 -18.26
N LYS A 21 -0.43 -19.63 -17.27
CA LYS A 21 -0.44 -21.10 -17.34
C LYS A 21 -1.86 -21.61 -17.15
N LEU A 22 -2.28 -22.55 -18.00
CA LEU A 22 -3.52 -23.27 -17.75
C LEU A 22 -3.35 -24.24 -16.58
N PRO A 23 -4.42 -24.54 -15.83
CA PRO A 23 -4.39 -25.46 -14.69
C PRO A 23 -3.83 -26.86 -14.99
N GLY A 24 -3.82 -27.29 -16.26
CA GLY A 24 -3.24 -28.56 -16.72
C GLY A 24 -1.78 -28.48 -17.18
N CYS A 25 -1.01 -27.46 -16.78
CA CYS A 25 0.41 -27.36 -17.15
C CYS A 25 1.26 -28.20 -16.20
N GLU A 26 1.92 -29.24 -16.70
CA GLU A 26 2.78 -30.17 -15.93
C GLU A 26 4.13 -29.56 -15.46
N SER A 27 4.33 -28.26 -15.62
CA SER A 27 5.60 -27.60 -15.26
C SER A 27 5.45 -26.83 -13.97
N ASP A 28 6.17 -27.25 -12.94
CA ASP A 28 6.23 -26.60 -11.63
C ASP A 28 6.97 -25.25 -11.65
N ASP A 29 7.87 -25.02 -12.61
CA ASP A 29 8.62 -23.75 -12.72
C ASP A 29 7.72 -22.61 -13.24
N PRO A 30 7.39 -21.57 -12.45
CA PRO A 30 6.50 -20.48 -12.84
C PRO A 30 6.99 -19.70 -14.07
N ASN A 31 8.29 -19.71 -14.36
CA ASN A 31 8.89 -19.01 -15.51
C ASN A 31 9.01 -19.88 -16.75
N ALA A 32 8.69 -21.18 -16.68
CA ALA A 32 8.73 -22.07 -17.82
C ALA A 32 7.68 -21.65 -18.86
N ILE A 33 8.15 -21.14 -19.99
CA ILE A 33 7.32 -20.81 -21.14
C ILE A 33 7.06 -22.10 -21.91
N CYS A 34 5.78 -22.41 -22.16
CA CYS A 34 5.40 -23.53 -23.00
C CYS A 34 6.04 -23.39 -24.40
N GLN A 35 6.35 -24.50 -25.07
CA GLN A 35 6.72 -24.45 -26.49
C GLN A 35 5.66 -23.66 -27.28
N ARG A 36 6.07 -22.92 -28.34
CA ARG A 36 5.15 -22.05 -29.10
C ARG A 36 3.90 -22.77 -29.61
N SER A 37 4.00 -24.05 -29.95
CA SER A 37 2.89 -24.92 -30.37
C SER A 37 1.85 -25.17 -29.28
N LEU A 38 2.22 -24.97 -28.01
CA LEU A 38 1.40 -25.13 -26.81
C LEU A 38 1.03 -23.78 -26.18
N CYS A 39 1.16 -22.69 -26.94
CA CYS A 39 0.72 -21.36 -26.57
C CYS A 39 -0.48 -20.95 -27.42
N VAL A 40 -1.55 -20.48 -26.79
CA VAL A 40 -2.75 -19.98 -27.48
C VAL A 40 -2.98 -18.51 -27.17
N TYR A 41 -3.21 -17.68 -28.18
CA TYR A 41 -3.62 -16.30 -27.94
C TYR A 41 -5.07 -16.28 -27.48
N VAL A 42 -5.31 -15.61 -26.36
CA VAL A 42 -6.66 -15.39 -25.85
C VAL A 42 -7.15 -14.02 -26.29
N GLY A 43 -8.37 -13.98 -26.83
CA GLY A 43 -8.97 -12.77 -27.37
C GLY A 43 -8.48 -12.39 -28.78
N ASN A 44 -8.65 -11.12 -29.16
CA ASN A 44 -8.26 -10.63 -30.48
C ASN A 44 -6.80 -10.13 -30.46
N PRO A 45 -5.84 -10.82 -31.11
CA PRO A 45 -4.43 -10.43 -31.07
C PRO A 45 -4.16 -9.06 -31.72
N LYS A 46 -5.08 -8.54 -32.55
CA LYS A 46 -4.96 -7.19 -33.13
C LYS A 46 -5.41 -6.09 -32.17
N LYS A 47 -6.23 -6.41 -31.15
CA LYS A 47 -6.79 -5.45 -30.19
C LYS A 47 -6.31 -5.80 -28.77
N PRO A 48 -5.22 -5.17 -28.28
CA PRO A 48 -4.72 -5.44 -26.95
C PRO A 48 -5.72 -4.97 -25.88
N THR A 49 -5.84 -5.75 -24.81
CA THR A 49 -6.64 -5.36 -23.63
C THR A 49 -5.91 -4.27 -22.86
N TRP A 50 -6.65 -3.24 -22.44
CA TRP A 50 -6.09 -2.15 -21.65
C TRP A 50 -6.03 -2.54 -20.18
N VAL A 51 -4.84 -2.56 -19.60
CA VAL A 51 -4.57 -2.93 -18.20
C VAL A 51 -3.40 -2.11 -17.68
N GLU A 52 -3.13 -2.10 -16.37
CA GLU A 52 -1.93 -1.48 -15.81
C GLU A 52 -0.74 -2.46 -15.90
N CYS A 53 0.44 -1.99 -16.32
CA CYS A 53 1.65 -2.83 -16.30
C CYS A 53 2.27 -2.85 -14.91
N THR A 54 3.05 -3.89 -14.62
CA THR A 54 3.73 -4.08 -13.33
C THR A 54 4.48 -2.83 -12.88
N ALA A 55 5.31 -2.24 -13.75
CA ALA A 55 6.07 -1.04 -13.38
C ALA A 55 5.19 0.17 -13.02
N CYS A 56 4.09 0.41 -13.73
CA CYS A 56 3.17 1.50 -13.40
C CYS A 56 2.39 1.22 -12.12
N ARG A 57 1.98 -0.04 -11.91
CA ARG A 57 1.31 -0.46 -10.69
C ARG A 57 2.22 -0.30 -9.48
N ASP A 58 3.46 -0.79 -9.57
CA ASP A 58 4.43 -0.73 -8.48
C ASP A 58 4.83 0.73 -8.16
N ASP A 59 4.90 1.61 -9.16
CA ASP A 59 5.10 3.05 -8.96
C ASP A 59 3.92 3.71 -8.24
N ARG A 60 2.68 3.37 -8.63
CA ARG A 60 1.46 3.84 -7.97
C ARG A 60 1.38 3.36 -6.51
N GLU A 61 1.55 2.06 -6.28
CA GLU A 61 1.51 1.46 -4.94
C GLU A 61 2.58 2.07 -4.01
N ARG A 62 3.78 2.35 -4.53
CA ARG A 62 4.84 3.03 -3.76
C ARG A 62 4.42 4.44 -3.31
N ARG A 63 3.85 5.23 -4.22
CA ARG A 63 3.37 6.59 -3.88
C ARG A 63 2.22 6.54 -2.87
N GLU A 64 1.27 5.63 -3.07
CA GLU A 64 0.16 5.41 -2.13
C GLU A 64 0.69 5.04 -0.73
N ALA A 65 1.73 4.21 -0.64
CA ALA A 65 2.37 3.87 0.63
C ALA A 65 3.09 5.05 1.29
N GLU A 66 3.81 5.87 0.52
CA GLU A 66 4.46 7.09 1.05
C GLU A 66 3.43 8.10 1.60
N GLU A 67 2.30 8.27 0.92
CA GLU A 67 1.19 9.11 1.37
C GLU A 67 0.54 8.55 2.65
N GLU A 68 0.37 7.22 2.75
CA GLU A 68 -0.15 6.56 3.95
C GLU A 68 0.80 6.72 5.15
N GLU A 69 2.11 6.57 4.94
CA GLU A 69 3.12 6.79 5.99
C GLU A 69 3.11 8.23 6.50
N GLU A 70 2.99 9.21 5.61
CA GLU A 70 2.85 10.61 5.99
C GLU A 70 1.58 10.87 6.79
N GLN A 71 0.45 10.30 6.35
CA GLN A 71 -0.81 10.40 7.06
C GLN A 71 -0.72 9.78 8.46
N ASN A 72 -0.10 8.60 8.58
CA ASN A 72 0.11 7.90 9.85
C ASN A 72 1.00 8.71 10.80
N ARG A 73 2.10 9.28 10.29
CA ARG A 73 2.98 10.17 11.07
C ARG A 73 2.21 11.36 11.63
N TRP A 74 1.40 12.02 10.81
CA TRP A 74 0.58 13.15 11.25
C TRP A 74 -0.42 12.76 12.36
N TRP A 75 -1.08 11.61 12.22
CA TRP A 75 -1.99 11.10 13.25
C TRP A 75 -1.26 10.79 14.56
N GLU A 76 -0.05 10.22 14.47
CA GLU A 76 0.77 9.90 15.62
C GLU A 76 1.22 11.16 16.36
N GLU A 77 1.73 12.17 15.65
CA GLU A 77 2.11 13.46 16.22
C GLU A 77 0.92 14.13 16.93
N ARG A 78 -0.27 14.07 16.30
CA ARG A 78 -1.49 14.62 16.87
C ARG A 78 -1.93 13.86 18.13
N ARG A 79 -1.74 12.53 18.16
CA ARG A 79 -2.01 11.69 19.32
C ARG A 79 -1.07 12.03 20.48
N VAL A 80 0.23 12.13 20.21
CA VAL A 80 1.25 12.49 21.22
C VAL A 80 0.96 13.86 21.81
N ARG A 81 0.67 14.87 20.98
CA ARG A 81 0.36 16.23 21.46
C ARG A 81 -0.81 16.24 22.44
N ARG A 82 -1.88 15.50 22.15
CA ARG A 82 -3.04 15.39 23.05
C ARG A 82 -2.65 14.76 24.39
N LEU A 83 -1.82 13.71 24.38
CA LEU A 83 -1.35 13.07 25.61
C LEU A 83 -0.45 13.99 26.44
N GLU A 84 0.38 14.80 25.78
CA GLU A 84 1.21 15.80 26.45
C GLU A 84 0.37 16.90 27.09
N GLU A 85 -0.65 17.41 26.38
CA GLU A 85 -1.61 18.39 26.91
C GLU A 85 -2.33 17.84 28.14
N GLU A 86 -2.85 16.62 28.08
CA GLU A 86 -3.47 15.95 29.23
C GLU A 86 -2.51 15.74 30.41
N ARG A 87 -1.23 15.45 30.14
CA ARG A 87 -0.21 15.30 31.19
C ARG A 87 0.10 16.62 31.86
N GLN A 88 0.23 17.70 31.08
CA GLN A 88 0.46 19.05 31.61
C GLN A 88 -0.73 19.51 32.45
N GLU A 89 -1.95 19.25 32.01
CA GLU A 89 -3.17 19.59 32.75
C GLU A 89 -3.23 18.86 34.10
N ARG A 90 -2.96 17.54 34.13
CA ARG A 90 -2.86 16.79 35.39
C ARG A 90 -1.77 17.34 36.32
N GLN A 91 -0.62 17.73 35.78
CA GLN A 91 0.43 18.36 36.58
C GLN A 91 0.00 19.71 37.16
N ARG A 92 -0.75 20.52 36.41
CA ARG A 92 -1.30 21.79 36.91
C ARG A 92 -2.29 21.55 38.05
N GLN A 93 -3.22 20.63 37.89
CA GLN A 93 -4.19 20.26 38.91
C GLN A 93 -3.50 19.78 40.19
N ASN A 94 -2.54 18.86 40.09
CA ASN A 94 -1.77 18.39 41.25
C ASN A 94 -0.99 19.52 41.96
N ASN A 95 -0.44 20.47 41.20
CA ASN A 95 0.27 21.61 41.76
C ASN A 95 -0.69 22.58 42.48
N GLU A 96 -1.89 22.79 41.96
CA GLU A 96 -2.93 23.62 42.60
C GLU A 96 -3.44 22.98 43.89
N GLU A 97 -3.72 21.67 43.89
CA GLU A 97 -4.10 20.92 45.10
C GLU A 97 -3.02 21.02 46.19
N SER A 98 -1.75 20.81 45.82
CA SER A 98 -0.61 20.92 46.75
C SER A 98 -0.50 22.33 47.36
N ARG A 99 -0.78 23.39 46.60
CA ARG A 99 -0.77 24.78 47.13
C ARG A 99 -1.93 25.02 48.10
N GLY A 100 -3.12 24.51 47.80
CA GLY A 100 -4.28 24.60 48.70
C GLY A 100 -4.04 23.95 50.06
N GLU A 101 -3.42 22.76 50.09
CA GLU A 101 -3.09 22.05 51.33
C GLU A 101 -2.03 22.76 52.19
N THR A 102 -1.05 23.43 51.56
CA THR A 102 -0.04 24.18 52.31
C THR A 102 -0.56 25.46 52.96
N SER A 103 -1.61 26.09 52.40
CA SER A 103 -2.29 27.23 53.04
C SER A 103 -3.16 26.80 54.22
N ALA A 104 -3.82 25.64 54.14
CA ALA A 104 -4.70 25.14 55.20
C ALA A 104 -3.97 24.65 56.48
N LYS A 105 -2.65 24.43 56.41
CA LYS A 105 -1.82 23.99 57.56
C LYS A 105 -1.10 25.14 58.29
N ARG A 106 -1.30 26.40 57.86
CA ARG A 106 -0.67 27.60 58.45
C ARG A 106 -1.58 28.42 59.38
N GLU A 107 -2.79 27.95 59.65
CA GLU A 107 -3.73 28.56 60.61
C GLU A 107 -3.83 27.75 61.91
#